data_AF-A0A932FJP4-F1
#
_entry.id   AF-A0A932FJP4-F1
#
_cell.length_a   1.000
_cell.length_b   1.000
_cell.length_c   1.000
_cell.angle_alpha   90.00
_cell.angle_beta   90.00
_cell.angle_gamma   90.00
#
_symmetry.space_group_name_H-M   'P 1'
#
loop_
_entity.id
_entity.type
_entity.pdbx_description
1 polymer ?
#
loop_
_entity_poly.entity_id
_entity_poly.type
_entity_poly.pdbx_seq_one_letter_code
_entity_poly.pdbx_strand_id
1 'polypeptide(L)'
;MMVKLRQIRVCVTACSSAWLMSGCAPDSKGFSPQAPPAITAFVSGAALAALGKDGRFAFAPHGVDTLTEQQAVGVSAAFLDTFGPPALQRYQFETGIRFSLSSLRACGRPYLSTSSYEPLEGRPIRLERRTGPHWLVVFCTEGLKPVIAVSVSALATELAGRTLASNAVDFQLGDFLEESVRPDQSGMPVSPEVAVKLVSEATGSRVNELPLLVQPPLPYVNQLSRWRLALERPARVRGDRSGEIADERVLYFGWDLESRSNRVLRAVAAERMADTVEIMTAQGARSSAIHRRMDLPSRFEAVKPERFEVVP
;
A
#
# COMPACT_ATOMS: atom_id res chain seq x y z
N MET A 1 55.78 -40.26 -23.54
CA MET A 1 55.64 -39.89 -22.10
C MET A 1 54.32 -40.44 -21.58
N MET A 2 54.34 -41.54 -20.83
CA MET A 2 53.15 -42.14 -20.21
C MET A 2 53.05 -41.67 -18.76
N VAL A 3 51.98 -40.92 -18.44
CA VAL A 3 51.70 -40.48 -17.07
C VAL A 3 50.81 -41.52 -16.39
N LYS A 4 51.36 -42.20 -15.37
CA LYS A 4 50.64 -43.13 -14.49
C LYS A 4 49.69 -42.36 -13.56
N LEU A 5 48.39 -42.56 -13.73
CA LEU A 5 47.36 -42.13 -12.77
C LEU A 5 47.34 -43.09 -11.56
N ARG A 6 47.76 -42.60 -10.40
CA ARG A 6 47.59 -43.29 -9.11
C ARG A 6 46.16 -43.08 -8.61
N GLN A 7 45.42 -44.17 -8.45
CA GLN A 7 44.14 -44.19 -7.74
C GLN A 7 44.38 -43.95 -6.25
N ILE A 8 43.89 -42.82 -5.73
CA ILE A 8 43.79 -42.56 -4.30
C ILE A 8 42.43 -43.07 -3.86
N ARG A 9 42.41 -44.18 -3.11
CA ARG A 9 41.22 -44.64 -2.39
C ARG A 9 41.06 -43.79 -1.13
N VAL A 10 40.15 -42.83 -1.16
CA VAL A 10 39.71 -42.10 0.03
C VAL A 10 38.62 -42.94 0.70
N CYS A 11 38.96 -43.59 1.82
CA CYS A 11 37.97 -44.14 2.74
C CYS A 11 37.23 -42.99 3.41
N VAL A 12 36.01 -42.71 2.96
CA VAL A 12 35.09 -41.81 3.65
C VAL A 12 34.41 -42.61 4.76
N THR A 13 34.94 -42.49 5.98
CA THR A 13 34.35 -43.06 7.18
C THR A 13 33.02 -42.36 7.45
N ALA A 14 31.92 -43.11 7.31
CA ALA A 14 30.58 -42.67 7.63
C ALA A 14 30.46 -42.36 9.13
N CYS A 15 30.51 -41.09 9.50
CA CYS A 15 30.10 -40.63 10.81
C CYS A 15 28.63 -40.20 10.72
N SER A 16 27.76 -41.17 10.97
CA SER A 16 26.31 -41.00 11.08
C SER A 16 25.95 -40.25 12.35
N SER A 17 26.19 -38.93 12.38
CA SER A 17 25.66 -38.05 13.42
C SER A 17 24.29 -37.55 12.98
N ALA A 18 23.26 -38.37 13.22
CA ALA A 18 21.87 -37.97 13.12
C ALA A 18 21.54 -36.96 14.23
N TRP A 19 21.94 -35.71 14.03
CA TRP A 19 21.40 -34.58 14.77
C TRP A 19 19.97 -34.36 14.27
N LEU A 20 19.02 -35.04 14.92
CA LEU A 20 17.61 -34.68 14.93
C LEU A 20 17.49 -33.33 15.61
N MET A 21 17.81 -32.26 14.87
CA MET A 21 17.43 -30.91 15.22
C MET A 21 15.91 -30.84 15.07
N SER A 22 15.19 -31.31 16.09
CA SER A 22 13.78 -30.96 16.31
C SER A 22 13.74 -29.47 16.65
N GLY A 23 14.01 -28.65 15.64
CA GLY A 23 13.69 -27.24 15.68
C GLY A 23 12.18 -27.16 15.81
N CYS A 24 11.71 -26.86 17.03
CA CYS A 24 10.37 -26.37 17.23
C CYS A 24 10.23 -25.16 16.31
N ALA A 25 9.63 -25.35 15.15
CA ALA A 25 9.21 -24.26 14.31
C ALA A 25 8.33 -23.40 15.21
N PRO A 26 8.67 -22.12 15.45
CA PRO A 26 7.86 -21.27 16.29
C PRO A 26 6.44 -21.33 15.76
N ASP A 27 5.48 -21.66 16.62
CA ASP A 27 4.06 -21.75 16.28
C ASP A 27 3.67 -20.47 15.53
N SER A 28 3.66 -20.55 14.20
CA SER A 28 3.25 -19.44 13.39
C SER A 28 1.75 -19.42 13.48
N LYS A 29 1.22 -18.81 14.56
CA LYS A 29 -0.19 -18.52 14.72
C LYS A 29 -0.66 -17.94 13.40
N GLY A 30 -1.52 -18.67 12.70
CA GLY A 30 -2.05 -18.25 11.41
C GLY A 30 -2.58 -16.83 11.54
N PHE A 31 -2.24 -15.96 10.58
CA PHE A 31 -2.70 -14.58 10.59
C PHE A 31 -4.15 -14.58 10.13
N SER A 32 -5.07 -14.97 11.01
CA SER A 32 -6.50 -14.83 10.71
C SER A 32 -6.82 -13.34 10.66
N PRO A 33 -7.51 -12.83 9.63
CA PRO A 33 -7.98 -11.46 9.57
C PRO A 33 -8.74 -11.17 10.87
N GLN A 34 -8.13 -10.35 11.73
CA GLN A 34 -8.76 -10.00 12.99
C GLN A 34 -10.03 -9.22 12.68
N ALA A 35 -11.09 -9.48 13.45
CA ALA A 35 -12.25 -8.61 13.40
C ALA A 35 -11.77 -7.16 13.64
N PRO A 36 -12.32 -6.18 12.89
CA PRO A 36 -11.94 -4.79 13.10
C PRO A 36 -12.20 -4.39 14.55
N PRO A 37 -11.38 -3.50 15.13
CA PRO A 37 -11.65 -3.02 16.48
C PRO A 37 -13.02 -2.33 16.53
N ALA A 38 -13.69 -2.40 17.67
CA ALA A 38 -14.89 -1.59 17.90
C ALA A 38 -14.49 -0.10 17.93
N ILE A 39 -14.94 0.68 16.94
CA ILE A 39 -14.54 2.09 16.78
C ILE A 39 -15.62 3.11 17.09
N THR A 40 -16.79 2.70 17.57
CA THR A 40 -17.92 3.60 17.84
C THR A 40 -17.57 4.74 18.81
N ALA A 41 -16.70 4.50 19.79
CA ALA A 41 -16.21 5.53 20.72
C ALA A 41 -15.20 6.52 20.09
N PHE A 42 -14.59 6.14 18.96
CA PHE A 42 -13.52 6.89 18.28
C PHE A 42 -14.01 7.69 17.07
N VAL A 43 -15.31 7.62 16.75
CA VAL A 43 -15.91 8.33 15.61
C VAL A 43 -17.05 9.25 16.04
N SER A 44 -17.25 10.31 15.27
CA SER A 44 -18.40 11.21 15.39
C SER A 44 -18.84 11.70 14.00
N GLY A 45 -19.91 12.49 13.93
CA GLY A 45 -20.35 13.15 12.69
C GLY A 45 -20.57 12.19 11.51
N ALA A 46 -19.99 12.54 10.36
CA ALA A 46 -20.12 11.78 9.12
C ALA A 46 -19.41 10.42 9.20
N ALA A 47 -18.32 10.32 9.95
CA ALA A 47 -17.63 9.05 10.19
C ALA A 47 -18.55 8.05 10.91
N LEU A 48 -19.25 8.49 11.96
CA LEU A 48 -20.20 7.64 12.69
C LEU A 48 -21.38 7.24 11.81
N ALA A 49 -21.91 8.16 10.99
CA ALA A 49 -23.01 7.87 10.07
C ALA A 49 -22.65 6.86 8.98
N ALA A 50 -21.38 6.78 8.60
CA ALA A 50 -20.87 5.83 7.61
C ALA A 50 -20.52 4.45 8.20
N LEU A 51 -20.67 4.25 9.52
CA LEU A 51 -20.36 2.98 10.16
C LEU A 51 -21.52 1.98 9.95
N GLY A 52 -21.19 0.85 9.31
CA GLY A 52 -22.11 -0.27 9.15
C GLY A 52 -22.44 -0.97 10.47
N LYS A 53 -23.45 -1.84 10.44
CA LYS A 53 -23.88 -2.63 11.61
C LYS A 53 -22.79 -3.58 12.12
N ASP A 54 -21.85 -3.95 11.26
CA ASP A 54 -20.69 -4.80 11.56
C ASP A 54 -19.48 -4.01 12.11
N GLY A 55 -19.64 -2.70 12.34
CA GLY A 55 -18.58 -1.85 12.86
C GLY A 55 -17.51 -1.48 11.83
N ARG A 56 -17.77 -1.68 10.53
CA ARG A 56 -16.88 -1.28 9.44
C ARG A 56 -17.37 -0.03 8.74
N PHE A 57 -16.46 0.75 8.18
CA PHE A 57 -16.86 1.86 7.32
C PHE A 57 -17.47 1.34 6.02
N ALA A 58 -18.65 1.84 5.67
CA ALA A 58 -19.28 1.64 4.38
C ALA A 58 -18.82 2.76 3.42
N PHE A 59 -18.07 2.39 2.39
CA PHE A 59 -17.66 3.32 1.34
C PHE A 59 -18.73 3.35 0.26
N ALA A 60 -19.09 4.56 -0.19
CA ALA A 60 -20.00 4.70 -1.30
C ALA A 60 -19.39 4.06 -2.55
N PRO A 61 -20.20 3.42 -3.42
CA PRO A 61 -19.72 2.96 -4.70
C PRO A 61 -19.14 4.13 -5.49
N HIS A 62 -18.00 3.91 -6.11
CA HIS A 62 -17.35 4.91 -6.94
C HIS A 62 -18.13 5.11 -8.25
N GLY A 63 -17.83 6.21 -8.95
CA GLY A 63 -18.57 6.61 -10.16
C GLY A 63 -18.65 5.50 -11.21
N VAL A 64 -19.63 5.62 -12.12
CA VAL A 64 -19.95 4.61 -13.16
C VAL A 64 -18.77 4.25 -14.07
N ASP A 65 -17.76 5.12 -14.14
CA ASP A 65 -16.58 4.96 -15.00
C ASP A 65 -15.37 4.40 -14.23
N THR A 66 -15.59 3.71 -13.12
CA THR A 66 -14.53 3.08 -12.32
C THR A 66 -14.75 1.58 -12.14
N LEU A 67 -13.65 0.83 -12.00
CA LEU A 67 -13.71 -0.58 -11.61
C LEU A 67 -14.42 -0.71 -10.27
N THR A 68 -15.31 -1.70 -10.15
CA THR A 68 -15.83 -2.11 -8.85
C THR A 68 -14.77 -2.87 -8.04
N GLU A 69 -14.98 -3.02 -6.74
CA GLU A 69 -14.10 -3.81 -5.87
C GLU A 69 -13.87 -5.23 -6.43
N GLN A 70 -14.94 -5.92 -6.83
CA GLN A 70 -14.86 -7.28 -7.37
C GLN A 70 -14.11 -7.32 -8.72
N GLN A 71 -14.32 -6.32 -9.58
CA GLN A 71 -13.60 -6.22 -10.84
C GLN A 71 -12.11 -5.98 -10.60
N ALA A 72 -11.76 -5.09 -9.66
CA ALA A 72 -10.36 -4.84 -9.29
C ALA A 72 -9.67 -6.11 -8.77
N VAL A 73 -10.34 -6.90 -7.93
CA VAL A 73 -9.84 -8.21 -7.47
C VAL A 73 -9.60 -9.16 -8.64
N GLY A 74 -10.59 -9.32 -9.53
CA GLY A 74 -10.46 -10.20 -10.70
C GLY A 74 -9.34 -9.79 -11.65
N VAL A 75 -9.23 -8.50 -11.94
CA VAL A 75 -8.18 -7.94 -12.80
C VAL A 75 -6.80 -8.09 -12.16
N SER A 76 -6.68 -7.88 -10.85
CA SER A 76 -5.42 -8.05 -10.12
C SER A 76 -4.98 -9.52 -10.04
N ALA A 77 -5.94 -10.45 -9.90
CA ALA A 77 -5.65 -11.88 -9.93
C ALA A 77 -5.15 -12.32 -11.31
N ALA A 78 -5.83 -11.90 -12.38
CA ALA A 78 -5.38 -12.16 -13.75
C ALA A 78 -3.99 -11.56 -14.04
N PHE A 79 -3.67 -10.40 -13.45
CA PHE A 79 -2.35 -9.80 -13.56
C PHE A 79 -1.29 -10.70 -12.92
N LEU A 80 -1.54 -11.22 -11.71
CA LEU A 80 -0.61 -12.13 -11.04
C LEU A 80 -0.46 -13.48 -11.77
N ASP A 81 -1.54 -14.01 -12.35
CA ASP A 81 -1.48 -15.24 -13.13
C ASP A 81 -0.61 -15.07 -14.39
N THR A 82 -0.66 -13.89 -15.00
CA THR A 82 0.05 -13.59 -16.26
C THR A 82 1.50 -13.16 -16.03
N PHE A 83 1.73 -12.23 -15.10
CA PHE A 83 3.02 -11.56 -14.89
C PHE A 83 3.71 -11.96 -13.59
N GLY A 84 3.01 -12.66 -12.69
CA GLY A 84 3.61 -13.18 -11.48
C GLY A 84 4.70 -14.24 -11.72
N PRO A 85 4.59 -15.19 -12.67
CA PRO A 85 5.53 -16.31 -12.75
C PRO A 85 7.02 -15.90 -12.88
N PRO A 86 7.39 -14.93 -13.75
CA PRO A 86 8.77 -14.42 -13.80
C PRO A 86 9.23 -13.74 -12.51
N ALA A 87 8.31 -13.17 -11.73
CA ALA A 87 8.60 -12.44 -10.49
C ALA A 87 8.48 -13.31 -9.22
N LEU A 88 8.03 -14.57 -9.34
CA LEU A 88 7.75 -15.43 -8.18
C LEU A 88 8.96 -15.61 -7.26
N GLN A 89 10.15 -15.83 -7.83
CA GLN A 89 11.36 -16.00 -7.02
C GLN A 89 11.69 -14.73 -6.22
N ARG A 90 11.49 -13.54 -6.82
CA ARG A 90 11.66 -12.26 -6.13
C ARG A 90 10.68 -12.13 -4.98
N TYR A 91 9.39 -12.40 -5.21
CA TYR A 91 8.39 -12.30 -4.15
C TYR A 91 8.67 -13.24 -2.97
N GLN A 92 9.05 -14.49 -3.26
CA GLN A 92 9.40 -15.44 -2.20
C GLN A 92 10.65 -15.02 -1.42
N PHE A 93 11.63 -14.43 -2.09
CA PHE A 93 12.83 -13.89 -1.46
C PHE A 93 12.52 -12.69 -0.56
N GLU A 94 11.78 -11.71 -1.07
CA GLU A 94 11.46 -10.47 -0.34
C GLU A 94 10.52 -10.72 0.85
N THR A 95 9.59 -11.66 0.72
CA THR A 95 8.66 -12.03 1.81
C THR A 95 9.24 -13.04 2.79
N GLY A 96 10.26 -13.81 2.39
CA GLY A 96 10.76 -14.96 3.14
C GLY A 96 9.77 -16.14 3.22
N ILE A 97 8.69 -16.12 2.42
CA ILE A 97 7.62 -17.12 2.43
C ILE A 97 7.62 -17.85 1.08
N ARG A 98 7.58 -19.19 1.12
CA ARG A 98 7.36 -20.00 -0.08
C ARG A 98 5.86 -20.16 -0.34
N PHE A 99 5.43 -19.91 -1.56
CA PHE A 99 4.03 -20.04 -1.99
C PHE A 99 3.94 -20.29 -3.50
N SER A 100 2.78 -20.78 -3.97
CA SER A 100 2.45 -20.81 -5.40
C SER A 100 1.58 -19.61 -5.74
N LEU A 101 1.73 -19.00 -6.92
CA LEU A 101 0.84 -17.92 -7.37
C LEU A 101 -0.61 -18.41 -7.46
N SER A 102 -0.81 -19.64 -7.94
CA SER A 102 -2.14 -20.24 -8.08
C SER A 102 -2.84 -20.52 -6.74
N SER A 103 -2.13 -20.52 -5.61
CA SER A 103 -2.73 -20.65 -4.28
C SER A 103 -3.03 -19.30 -3.63
N LEU A 104 -2.61 -18.18 -4.24
CA LEU A 104 -2.90 -16.86 -3.70
C LEU A 104 -4.39 -16.52 -3.86
N ARG A 105 -4.94 -15.89 -2.83
CA ARG A 105 -6.30 -15.36 -2.83
C ARG A 105 -6.27 -13.94 -2.31
N ALA A 106 -7.13 -13.08 -2.86
CA ALA A 106 -7.34 -11.76 -2.27
C ALA A 106 -7.78 -11.94 -0.81
N CYS A 107 -7.16 -11.19 0.09
CA CYS A 107 -7.45 -11.24 1.52
C CYS A 107 -7.73 -9.85 2.07
N GLY A 108 -8.63 -9.79 3.04
CA GLY A 108 -9.15 -8.52 3.52
C GLY A 108 -10.04 -7.83 2.48
N ARG A 109 -10.25 -6.52 2.68
CA ARG A 109 -11.05 -5.67 1.80
C ARG A 109 -10.09 -4.89 0.88
N PRO A 110 -10.30 -4.87 -0.44
CA PRO A 110 -9.63 -3.94 -1.33
C PRO A 110 -10.01 -2.50 -0.99
N TYR A 111 -9.04 -1.59 -1.08
CA TYR A 111 -9.27 -0.18 -0.78
C TYR A 111 -9.05 0.68 -2.01
N LEU A 112 -9.98 1.58 -2.30
CA LEU A 112 -9.73 2.60 -3.30
C LEU A 112 -8.87 3.71 -2.67
N SER A 113 -7.66 3.86 -3.20
CA SER A 113 -6.82 5.03 -3.00
C SER A 113 -7.22 6.14 -3.97
N THR A 114 -7.58 7.29 -3.41
CA THR A 114 -7.84 8.53 -4.14
C THR A 114 -6.54 9.15 -4.61
N SER A 115 -6.59 9.78 -5.79
CA SER A 115 -5.46 10.51 -6.33
C SER A 115 -5.07 11.69 -5.43
N SER A 116 -3.78 11.95 -5.30
CA SER A 116 -3.24 13.20 -4.74
C SER A 116 -3.21 14.36 -5.76
N TYR A 117 -3.59 14.09 -7.01
CA TYR A 117 -3.61 15.03 -8.12
C TYR A 117 -5.04 15.45 -8.46
N GLU A 118 -5.17 16.66 -8.99
CA GLU A 118 -6.42 17.08 -9.65
C GLU A 118 -6.68 16.20 -10.88
N PRO A 119 -7.95 15.90 -11.20
CA PRO A 119 -8.31 15.21 -12.43
C PRO A 119 -7.72 15.89 -13.66
N LEU A 120 -7.12 15.10 -14.54
CA LEU A 120 -6.37 15.57 -15.69
C LEU A 120 -7.25 15.57 -16.94
N GLU A 121 -8.23 16.47 -17.02
CA GLU A 121 -9.16 16.51 -18.17
C GLU A 121 -8.43 16.70 -19.52
N GLY A 122 -8.79 15.87 -20.51
CA GLY A 122 -8.26 15.96 -21.88
C GLY A 122 -6.80 15.54 -22.01
N ARG A 123 -6.24 14.82 -21.04
CA ARG A 123 -4.88 14.27 -21.11
C ARG A 123 -4.89 12.86 -21.70
N PRO A 124 -3.72 12.33 -22.12
CA PRO A 124 -3.65 10.94 -22.54
C PRO A 124 -4.10 10.02 -21.41
N ILE A 125 -4.96 9.04 -21.72
CA ILE A 125 -5.52 8.07 -20.75
C ILE A 125 -4.44 7.42 -19.89
N ARG A 126 -3.24 7.20 -20.43
CA ARG A 126 -2.09 6.68 -19.68
C ARG A 126 -1.71 7.53 -18.47
N LEU A 127 -1.69 8.85 -18.66
CA LEU A 127 -1.34 9.78 -17.59
C LEU A 127 -2.47 9.81 -16.55
N GLU A 128 -3.72 9.89 -17.01
CA GLU A 128 -4.90 9.83 -16.14
C GLU A 128 -4.93 8.55 -15.28
N ARG A 129 -4.57 7.39 -15.85
CA ARG A 129 -4.49 6.13 -15.09
C ARG A 129 -3.35 6.08 -14.12
N ARG A 130 -2.19 6.62 -14.50
CA ARG A 130 -1.01 6.65 -13.65
C ARG A 130 -1.19 7.57 -12.45
N THR A 131 -1.85 8.71 -12.62
CA THR A 131 -2.05 9.71 -11.56
C THR A 131 -3.45 9.67 -10.98
N GLY A 132 -4.35 8.83 -11.48
CA GLY A 132 -5.74 8.74 -11.04
C GLY A 132 -5.93 7.83 -9.82
N PRO A 133 -7.18 7.54 -9.43
CA PRO A 133 -7.46 6.65 -8.32
C PRO A 133 -7.05 5.20 -8.64
N HIS A 134 -6.62 4.45 -7.63
CA HIS A 134 -6.21 3.04 -7.75
C HIS A 134 -6.84 2.19 -6.66
N TRP A 135 -7.26 0.98 -7.03
CA TRP A 135 -7.59 -0.06 -6.07
C TRP A 135 -6.33 -0.74 -5.56
N LEU A 136 -6.21 -0.90 -4.25
CA LEU A 136 -5.19 -1.70 -3.59
C LEU A 136 -5.78 -3.05 -3.21
N VAL A 137 -5.28 -4.12 -3.82
CA VAL A 137 -5.69 -5.50 -3.59
C VAL A 137 -4.53 -6.27 -2.97
N VAL A 138 -4.75 -6.85 -1.80
CA VAL A 138 -3.73 -7.65 -1.10
C VAL A 138 -4.04 -9.12 -1.31
N PHE A 139 -3.01 -9.90 -1.66
CA PHE A 139 -3.08 -11.33 -1.86
C PHE A 139 -2.34 -12.05 -0.73
N CYS A 140 -3.01 -13.04 -0.16
CA CYS A 140 -2.50 -13.89 0.89
C CYS A 140 -2.30 -15.33 0.41
N THR A 141 -1.41 -16.03 1.11
CA THR A 141 -1.33 -17.50 1.08
C THR A 141 -2.53 -18.14 1.78
N GLU A 142 -2.69 -19.46 1.68
CA GLU A 142 -3.76 -20.22 2.36
C GLU A 142 -3.76 -20.02 3.89
N GLY A 143 -2.59 -19.73 4.48
CA GLY A 143 -2.46 -19.38 5.90
C GLY A 143 -2.79 -17.91 6.23
N LEU A 144 -3.43 -17.19 5.29
CA LEU A 144 -3.85 -15.80 5.38
C LEU A 144 -2.69 -14.81 5.65
N LYS A 145 -1.47 -15.21 5.26
CA LYS A 145 -0.29 -14.34 5.33
C LYS A 145 -0.22 -13.52 4.04
N PRO A 146 -0.29 -12.18 4.11
CA PRO A 146 -0.17 -11.33 2.92
C PRO A 146 1.24 -11.43 2.36
N VAL A 147 1.33 -11.54 1.04
CA VAL A 147 2.62 -11.73 0.34
C VAL A 147 2.79 -10.78 -0.84
N ILE A 148 1.70 -10.34 -1.48
CA ILE A 148 1.75 -9.44 -2.63
C ILE A 148 0.62 -8.42 -2.51
N ALA A 149 0.91 -7.14 -2.75
CA ALA A 149 -0.07 -6.09 -2.89
C ALA A 149 -0.03 -5.54 -4.32
N VAL A 150 -1.16 -5.60 -5.01
CA VAL A 150 -1.34 -5.09 -6.37
C VAL A 150 -2.18 -3.83 -6.31
N SER A 151 -1.63 -2.75 -6.85
CA SER A 151 -2.36 -1.54 -7.18
C SER A 151 -2.83 -1.64 -8.62
N VAL A 152 -4.11 -1.39 -8.89
CA VAL A 152 -4.67 -1.30 -10.25
C VAL A 152 -5.43 0.00 -10.42
N SER A 153 -5.22 0.69 -11.54
CA SER A 153 -5.94 1.93 -11.83
C SER A 153 -7.44 1.67 -11.86
N ALA A 154 -8.20 2.45 -11.09
CA ALA A 154 -9.67 2.31 -11.07
C ALA A 154 -10.29 2.74 -12.40
N LEU A 155 -9.56 3.47 -13.25
CA LEU A 155 -9.99 3.90 -14.58
C LEU A 155 -9.68 2.87 -15.68
N ALA A 156 -9.10 1.71 -15.33
CA ALA A 156 -8.83 0.62 -16.28
C ALA A 156 -10.06 -0.29 -16.47
N THR A 157 -11.22 0.31 -16.71
CA THR A 157 -12.52 -0.38 -16.78
C THR A 157 -12.63 -1.36 -17.95
N GLU A 158 -11.89 -1.14 -19.03
CA GLU A 158 -11.82 -2.05 -20.17
C GLU A 158 -11.16 -3.39 -19.84
N LEU A 159 -10.42 -3.47 -18.71
CA LEU A 159 -9.84 -4.72 -18.22
C LEU A 159 -10.89 -5.60 -17.52
N ALA A 160 -12.03 -5.04 -17.12
CA ALA A 160 -13.09 -5.79 -16.47
C ALA A 160 -13.62 -6.91 -17.38
N GLY A 161 -13.64 -8.15 -16.88
CA GLY A 161 -14.16 -9.32 -17.60
C GLY A 161 -13.25 -9.85 -18.72
N ARG A 162 -12.06 -9.29 -18.91
CA ARG A 162 -11.07 -9.84 -19.85
C ARG A 162 -10.16 -10.85 -19.17
N THR A 163 -9.87 -11.94 -19.87
CA THR A 163 -8.67 -12.74 -19.56
C THR A 163 -7.47 -11.95 -20.05
N LEU A 164 -6.54 -11.63 -19.16
CA LEU A 164 -5.29 -10.99 -19.53
C LEU A 164 -4.43 -12.04 -20.25
N ALA A 165 -4.40 -11.99 -21.59
CA ALA A 165 -3.43 -12.77 -22.35
C ALA A 165 -2.13 -11.97 -22.45
N SER A 166 -0.98 -12.63 -22.28
CA SER A 166 0.35 -12.02 -22.25
C SER A 166 0.72 -11.24 -23.53
N ASN A 167 -0.04 -11.40 -24.60
CA ASN A 167 0.20 -10.83 -25.93
C ASN A 167 -0.95 -9.92 -26.44
N ALA A 168 -2.06 -9.77 -25.72
CA ALA A 168 -3.26 -9.10 -26.24
C ALA A 168 -3.62 -7.78 -25.54
N VAL A 169 -2.99 -7.48 -24.40
CA VAL A 169 -3.21 -6.24 -23.67
C VAL A 169 -1.90 -5.45 -23.70
N ASP A 170 -1.91 -4.32 -24.40
CA ASP A 170 -0.81 -3.36 -24.38
C ASP A 170 -0.81 -2.69 -23.00
N PHE A 171 -0.18 -3.36 -22.02
CA PHE A 171 -0.12 -2.88 -20.64
C PHE A 171 0.58 -1.54 -20.62
N GLN A 172 -0.16 -0.49 -20.30
CA GLN A 172 0.43 0.83 -20.23
C GLN A 172 1.07 0.99 -18.86
N LEU A 173 2.35 1.39 -18.83
CA LEU A 173 2.98 1.83 -17.57
C LEU A 173 2.02 2.78 -16.83
N GLY A 174 1.59 2.40 -15.63
CA GLY A 174 0.61 3.13 -14.83
C GLY A 174 -0.69 2.39 -14.55
N ASP A 175 -1.02 1.32 -15.29
CA ASP A 175 -2.23 0.52 -15.04
C ASP A 175 -2.10 -0.33 -13.77
N PHE A 176 -0.89 -0.85 -13.52
CA PHE A 176 -0.57 -1.71 -12.39
C PHE A 176 0.73 -1.28 -11.71
N LEU A 177 0.78 -1.50 -10.39
CA LEU A 177 2.01 -1.51 -9.61
C LEU A 177 1.92 -2.67 -8.62
N GLU A 178 2.95 -3.49 -8.50
CA GLU A 178 2.99 -4.58 -7.54
C GLU A 178 4.17 -4.48 -6.57
N GLU A 179 3.94 -4.87 -5.32
CA GLU A 179 4.97 -4.86 -4.28
C GLU A 179 4.81 -6.09 -3.39
N SER A 180 5.94 -6.67 -2.96
CA SER A 180 5.93 -7.74 -1.96
C SER A 180 5.49 -7.19 -0.60
N VAL A 181 4.58 -7.91 0.06
CA VAL A 181 4.19 -7.60 1.44
C VAL A 181 5.09 -8.39 2.38
N ARG A 182 6.09 -7.72 2.96
CA ARG A 182 6.99 -8.36 3.91
C ARG A 182 6.23 -8.71 5.21
N PRO A 183 6.71 -9.68 6.01
CA PRO A 183 6.06 -10.05 7.27
C PRO A 183 5.88 -8.88 8.24
N ASP A 184 6.85 -7.97 8.27
CA ASP A 184 6.78 -6.74 9.07
C ASP A 184 5.73 -5.76 8.54
N GLN A 185 5.23 -5.94 7.31
CA GLN A 185 4.21 -5.13 6.64
C GLN A 185 2.84 -5.81 6.54
N SER A 186 2.57 -6.84 7.34
CA SER A 186 1.35 -7.66 7.27
C SER A 186 0.02 -6.91 7.48
N GLY A 187 0.06 -5.60 7.76
CA GLY A 187 -1.10 -4.70 7.77
C GLY A 187 -1.00 -3.58 6.74
N MET A 188 -0.63 -3.86 5.48
CA MET A 188 -0.60 -2.87 4.38
C MET A 188 -1.77 -3.04 3.39
N PRO A 189 -2.54 -1.97 3.10
CA PRO A 189 -2.73 -0.82 3.98
C PRO A 189 -3.42 -1.28 5.27
N VAL A 190 -3.21 -0.55 6.37
CA VAL A 190 -3.96 -0.78 7.60
C VAL A 190 -5.44 -0.57 7.33
N SER A 191 -6.33 -1.26 8.03
CA SER A 191 -7.76 -0.98 7.88
C SER A 191 -8.06 0.45 8.37
N PRO A 192 -9.06 1.14 7.79
CA PRO A 192 -9.45 2.47 8.25
C PRO A 192 -9.93 2.44 9.70
N GLU A 193 -10.52 1.33 10.17
CA GLU A 193 -10.93 1.15 11.55
C GLU A 193 -9.73 1.10 12.51
N VAL A 194 -8.67 0.37 12.14
CA VAL A 194 -7.42 0.36 12.90
C VAL A 194 -6.78 1.76 12.92
N ALA A 195 -6.75 2.45 11.77
CA ALA A 195 -6.21 3.81 11.67
C ALA A 195 -6.97 4.80 12.57
N VAL A 196 -8.29 4.79 12.53
CA VAL A 196 -9.17 5.64 13.36
C VAL A 196 -8.94 5.39 14.83
N LYS A 197 -8.89 4.13 15.27
CA LYS A 197 -8.63 3.78 16.66
C LYS A 197 -7.29 4.35 17.12
N LEU A 198 -6.21 4.02 16.41
CA LEU A 198 -4.86 4.41 16.81
C LEU A 198 -4.69 5.94 16.84
N VAL A 199 -5.22 6.64 15.85
CA VAL A 199 -5.16 8.11 15.83
C VAL A 199 -6.01 8.73 16.93
N SER A 200 -7.20 8.20 17.21
CA SER A 200 -8.05 8.73 18.26
C SER A 200 -7.49 8.47 19.66
N GLU A 201 -6.92 7.29 19.89
CA GLU A 201 -6.22 6.96 21.14
C GLU A 201 -4.99 7.85 21.35
N ALA A 202 -4.22 8.10 20.29
CA ALA A 202 -3.03 8.96 20.38
C ALA A 202 -3.39 10.42 20.64
N THR A 203 -4.42 10.94 19.96
CA THR A 203 -4.76 12.38 20.00
C THR A 203 -5.79 12.77 21.05
N GLY A 204 -6.54 11.81 21.59
CA GLY A 204 -7.71 12.10 22.44
C GLY A 204 -8.87 12.78 21.68
N SER A 205 -8.84 12.82 20.35
CA SER A 205 -9.91 13.36 19.51
C SER A 205 -10.53 12.27 18.65
N ARG A 206 -11.85 12.33 18.48
CA ARG A 206 -12.58 11.44 17.56
C ARG A 206 -12.38 11.88 16.12
N VAL A 207 -12.53 10.94 15.19
CA VAL A 207 -12.57 11.21 13.74
C VAL A 207 -13.99 11.58 13.33
N ASN A 208 -14.18 12.73 12.69
CA ASN A 208 -15.51 13.31 12.38
C ASN A 208 -15.93 13.19 10.90
N GLU A 209 -15.00 12.89 10.00
CA GLU A 209 -15.24 12.64 8.56
C GLU A 209 -14.91 11.19 8.18
N LEU A 210 -15.53 10.68 7.12
CA LEU A 210 -15.20 9.37 6.56
C LEU A 210 -13.71 9.32 6.16
N PRO A 211 -12.92 8.34 6.65
CA PRO A 211 -11.52 8.20 6.26
C PRO A 211 -11.37 8.05 4.74
N LEU A 212 -10.41 8.77 4.16
CA LEU A 212 -10.08 8.64 2.73
C LEU A 212 -8.67 8.10 2.58
N LEU A 213 -8.48 7.06 1.77
CA LEU A 213 -7.14 6.58 1.45
C LEU A 213 -6.58 7.47 0.33
N VAL A 214 -5.43 8.11 0.56
CA VAL A 214 -4.83 9.07 -0.38
C VAL A 214 -3.49 8.54 -0.86
N GLN A 215 -3.30 8.53 -2.18
CA GLN A 215 -2.04 8.13 -2.81
C GLN A 215 -0.89 9.06 -2.42
N PRO A 216 0.35 8.54 -2.30
CA PRO A 216 1.50 9.41 -2.24
C PRO A 216 1.71 10.13 -3.59
N PRO A 217 2.46 11.24 -3.64
CA PRO A 217 2.89 11.80 -4.91
C PRO A 217 3.88 10.86 -5.62
N LEU A 218 4.00 10.97 -6.93
CA LEU A 218 5.06 10.33 -7.70
C LEU A 218 6.44 10.80 -7.23
N PRO A 219 7.48 9.94 -7.24
CA PRO A 219 7.52 8.61 -7.85
C PRO A 219 7.18 7.46 -6.87
N TYR A 220 6.53 7.74 -5.74
CA TYR A 220 6.23 6.70 -4.76
C TYR A 220 5.15 5.73 -5.24
N VAL A 221 5.17 4.50 -4.72
CA VAL A 221 4.21 3.44 -5.08
C VAL A 221 2.90 3.56 -4.29
N ASN A 222 1.79 3.21 -4.92
CA ASN A 222 0.44 3.38 -4.35
C ASN A 222 0.19 2.55 -3.10
N GLN A 223 0.94 1.47 -2.87
CA GLN A 223 0.90 0.65 -1.65
C GLN A 223 1.23 1.46 -0.39
N LEU A 224 1.80 2.66 -0.55
CA LEU A 224 2.15 3.58 0.53
C LEU A 224 1.08 4.64 0.78
N SER A 225 -0.11 4.46 0.23
CA SER A 225 -1.24 5.34 0.47
C SER A 225 -1.53 5.47 1.97
N ARG A 226 -2.00 6.65 2.37
CA ARG A 226 -2.25 7.00 3.78
C ARG A 226 -3.71 7.37 3.98
N TRP A 227 -4.28 6.96 5.11
CA TRP A 227 -5.60 7.38 5.52
C TRP A 227 -5.56 8.84 5.95
N ARG A 228 -6.23 9.71 5.19
CA ARG A 228 -6.60 11.05 5.63
C ARG A 228 -7.74 10.93 6.65
N LEU A 229 -7.49 11.43 7.85
CA LEU A 229 -8.40 11.39 8.99
C LEU A 229 -8.64 12.83 9.45
N ALA A 230 -9.89 13.29 9.37
CA ALA A 230 -10.28 14.57 9.93
C ALA A 230 -10.78 14.39 11.37
N LEU A 231 -10.23 15.18 12.28
CA LEU A 231 -10.55 15.15 13.71
C LEU A 231 -11.69 16.11 14.04
N GLU A 232 -12.48 15.74 15.04
CA GLU A 232 -13.52 16.59 15.61
C GLU A 232 -12.96 17.89 16.21
N ARG A 233 -11.81 17.80 16.89
CA ARG A 233 -11.05 18.93 17.43
C ARG A 233 -9.60 18.86 16.94
N PRO A 234 -8.92 20.00 16.73
CA PRO A 234 -7.49 19.99 16.46
C PRO A 234 -6.71 19.26 17.56
N ALA A 235 -5.69 18.52 17.18
CA ALA A 235 -4.77 17.83 18.07
C ALA A 235 -3.38 18.43 17.95
N ARG A 236 -2.68 18.52 19.08
CA ARG A 236 -1.31 19.01 19.13
C ARG A 236 -0.35 17.93 18.64
N VAL A 237 0.34 18.20 17.55
CA VAL A 237 1.31 17.29 16.94
C VAL A 237 2.68 17.95 16.88
N ARG A 238 3.74 17.18 17.04
CA ARG A 238 5.13 17.63 16.96
C ARG A 238 5.83 16.99 15.80
N GLY A 239 6.52 17.75 14.97
CA GLY A 239 7.33 17.22 13.90
C GLY A 239 8.47 16.32 14.43
N ASP A 240 8.61 15.06 14.03
CA ASP A 240 9.68 14.17 14.48
C ASP A 240 11.07 14.69 14.10
N ARG A 241 11.15 15.41 12.97
CA ARG A 241 12.40 15.95 12.43
C ARG A 241 12.63 17.40 12.83
N SER A 242 11.62 18.24 12.71
CA SER A 242 11.72 19.67 13.06
C SER A 242 11.57 19.95 14.55
N GLY A 243 10.89 19.06 15.29
CA GLY A 243 10.42 19.35 16.64
C GLY A 243 9.31 20.41 16.68
N GLU A 244 8.86 20.92 15.53
CA GLU A 244 7.83 21.97 15.43
C GLU A 244 6.50 21.46 15.96
N ILE A 245 5.82 22.25 16.79
CA ILE A 245 4.53 21.89 17.36
C ILE A 245 3.44 22.68 16.64
N ALA A 246 2.43 21.98 16.13
CA ALA A 246 1.27 22.56 15.45
C ALA A 246 -0.03 21.95 15.98
N ASP A 247 -1.13 22.71 15.90
CA ASP A 247 -2.48 22.22 16.18
C ASP A 247 -3.15 21.82 14.87
N GLU A 248 -3.33 20.51 14.66
CA GLU A 248 -3.74 19.95 13.38
C GLU A 248 -5.10 19.28 13.46
N ARG A 249 -5.95 19.53 12.47
CA ARG A 249 -7.26 18.88 12.37
C ARG A 249 -7.26 17.71 11.41
N VAL A 250 -6.32 17.64 10.48
CA VAL A 250 -6.24 16.58 9.48
C VAL A 250 -4.91 15.87 9.63
N LEU A 251 -4.99 14.55 9.85
CA LEU A 251 -3.83 13.70 10.00
C LEU A 251 -3.82 12.60 8.93
N TYR A 252 -2.65 12.26 8.44
CA TYR A 252 -2.44 11.19 7.47
C TYR A 252 -1.78 10.00 8.15
N PHE A 253 -2.49 8.88 8.23
CA PHE A 253 -2.04 7.66 8.90
C PHE A 253 -1.67 6.56 7.91
N GLY A 254 -0.43 6.07 7.96
CA GLY A 254 0.01 4.95 7.13
C GLY A 254 1.48 4.65 7.28
N TRP A 255 2.04 3.99 6.27
CA TRP A 255 3.44 3.58 6.27
C TRP A 255 4.36 4.75 5.94
N ASP A 256 5.47 4.83 6.68
CA ASP A 256 6.53 5.82 6.49
C ASP A 256 7.72 5.20 5.75
N LEU A 257 8.03 5.75 4.58
CA LEU A 257 9.12 5.30 3.72
C LEU A 257 10.50 5.70 4.19
N GLU A 258 10.61 6.82 4.90
CA GLU A 258 11.91 7.43 5.13
C GLU A 258 12.70 6.72 6.24
N SER A 259 12.05 5.88 7.04
CA SER A 259 12.69 5.14 8.13
C SER A 259 12.99 3.75 7.64
N ARG A 260 14.02 3.67 6.80
CA ARG A 260 14.58 2.40 6.30
C ARG A 260 14.91 1.40 7.42
N SER A 261 15.08 1.87 8.66
CA SER A 261 15.40 1.06 9.83
C SER A 261 14.26 0.87 10.83
N ASN A 262 13.17 1.65 10.78
CA ASN A 262 12.03 1.55 11.73
C ASN A 262 10.75 1.97 11.02
N ARG A 263 10.08 1.03 10.36
CA ARG A 263 8.80 1.30 9.67
C ARG A 263 7.69 1.39 10.72
N VAL A 264 7.39 2.62 11.15
CA VAL A 264 6.40 2.92 12.19
C VAL A 264 5.15 3.47 11.51
N LEU A 265 3.97 3.04 11.96
CA LEU A 265 2.71 3.67 11.59
C LEU A 265 2.63 5.04 12.26
N ARG A 266 2.49 6.12 11.49
CA ARG A 266 2.50 7.49 12.01
C ARG A 266 1.39 8.32 11.40
N ALA A 267 0.93 9.31 12.18
CA ALA A 267 0.04 10.37 11.77
C ALA A 267 0.87 11.60 11.37
N VAL A 268 0.66 12.17 10.19
CA VAL A 268 1.41 13.34 9.67
C VAL A 268 0.45 14.48 9.34
N ALA A 269 0.85 15.73 9.58
CA ALA A 269 0.08 16.95 9.26
C ALA A 269 -0.13 17.15 7.74
N ALA A 270 -1.19 17.88 7.37
CA ALA A 270 -1.66 17.98 5.99
C ALA A 270 -0.80 18.84 5.05
N GLU A 271 -0.07 19.82 5.57
CA GLU A 271 0.62 20.83 4.74
C GLU A 271 1.81 20.31 3.91
N ARG A 272 2.13 19.00 3.95
CA ARG A 272 3.43 18.49 3.47
C ARG A 272 3.37 17.28 2.54
N MET A 273 2.23 17.01 1.89
CA MET A 273 2.08 15.90 0.92
C MET A 273 2.42 16.26 -0.55
N ALA A 274 2.88 17.48 -0.83
CA ALA A 274 3.13 17.92 -2.21
C ALA A 274 4.61 17.78 -2.61
N ASP A 275 4.88 16.93 -3.60
CA ASP A 275 6.06 17.04 -4.46
C ASP A 275 5.60 17.38 -5.90
N THR A 276 6.28 18.33 -6.53
CA THR A 276 6.08 18.72 -7.93
C THR A 276 6.52 17.59 -8.88
N VAL A 277 5.65 17.18 -9.80
CA VAL A 277 6.03 16.25 -10.88
C VAL A 277 6.39 17.06 -12.14
N GLU A 278 7.67 17.09 -12.50
CA GLU A 278 8.08 17.55 -13.83
C GLU A 278 7.88 16.42 -14.85
N ILE A 279 6.99 16.61 -15.82
CA ILE A 279 6.83 15.70 -16.96
C ILE A 279 7.85 16.09 -18.03
N MET A 280 8.94 15.33 -18.14
CA MET A 280 9.86 15.44 -19.26
C MET A 280 9.21 14.83 -20.51
N THR A 281 8.92 15.65 -21.52
CA THR A 281 8.50 15.15 -22.84
C THR A 281 9.72 14.66 -23.63
N ALA A 282 9.54 13.64 -24.47
CA ALA A 282 10.60 13.01 -25.27
C ALA A 282 11.33 13.95 -26.26
N GLN A 283 10.92 15.21 -26.35
CA GLN A 283 11.47 16.22 -27.27
C GLN A 283 12.29 17.31 -26.57
N GLY A 284 12.60 17.19 -25.27
CA GLY A 284 13.43 18.18 -24.55
C GLY A 284 12.78 19.55 -24.38
N ALA A 285 11.52 19.72 -24.79
CA ALA A 285 10.74 20.90 -24.50
C ALA A 285 10.19 20.81 -23.07
N ARG A 286 10.66 21.74 -22.21
CA ARG A 286 10.06 22.01 -20.90
C ARG A 286 8.65 22.55 -21.13
N SER A 287 7.66 21.68 -21.11
CA SER A 287 6.25 22.10 -21.01
C SER A 287 5.93 22.25 -19.52
N SER A 288 5.99 23.48 -19.01
CA SER A 288 5.39 23.84 -17.74
C SER A 288 3.86 23.77 -17.88
N ALA A 289 3.29 22.59 -17.63
CA ALA A 289 1.87 22.50 -17.34
C ALA A 289 1.66 23.02 -15.91
N ILE A 290 1.11 24.23 -15.81
CA ILE A 290 0.64 24.79 -14.55
C ILE A 290 -0.51 23.89 -14.07
N HIS A 291 -0.21 22.96 -13.18
CA HIS A 291 -1.25 22.33 -12.36
C HIS A 291 -1.60 23.31 -11.25
N ARG A 292 -2.86 23.71 -11.21
CA ARG A 292 -3.36 24.52 -10.10
C ARG A 292 -3.25 23.68 -8.84
N ARG A 293 -2.73 24.34 -7.81
CA ARG A 293 -2.83 23.91 -6.43
C ARG A 293 -4.30 23.59 -6.13
N MET A 294 -4.56 22.42 -5.54
CA MET A 294 -5.53 22.44 -4.44
C MET A 294 -4.98 23.45 -3.43
N ASP A 295 -5.70 24.55 -3.22
CA ASP A 295 -5.39 25.54 -2.19
C ASP A 295 -5.42 24.88 -0.80
N LEU A 296 -4.31 24.24 -0.44
CA LEU A 296 -3.81 24.22 0.92
C LEU A 296 -3.00 25.52 1.09
N PRO A 297 -3.23 26.29 2.17
CA PRO A 297 -2.71 27.64 2.31
C PRO A 297 -1.21 27.69 2.03
N SER A 298 -0.87 28.50 1.05
CA SER A 298 0.45 28.59 0.45
C SER A 298 1.43 29.37 1.32
N ARG A 299 2.57 28.75 1.58
CA ARG A 299 3.93 29.31 1.50
C ARG A 299 4.86 28.22 2.01
N PHE A 300 5.76 27.70 1.19
CA PHE A 300 7.14 27.30 1.49
C PHE A 300 7.68 26.55 0.26
N GLU A 301 8.87 26.94 -0.18
CA GLU A 301 9.69 26.23 -1.15
C GLU A 301 10.12 24.86 -0.58
N ALA A 302 10.57 23.96 -1.45
CA ALA A 302 10.94 22.57 -1.14
C ALA A 302 11.67 22.39 0.19
N VAL A 303 10.93 21.94 1.21
CA VAL A 303 11.47 21.41 2.47
C VAL A 303 11.04 19.95 2.54
N LYS A 304 12.03 19.07 2.79
CA LYS A 304 11.86 17.61 2.96
C LYS A 304 10.61 17.30 3.81
N PRO A 305 9.89 16.20 3.52
CA PRO A 305 8.76 15.80 4.34
C PRO A 305 9.20 15.64 5.80
N GLU A 306 8.54 16.38 6.68
CA GLU A 306 8.72 16.26 8.12
C GLU A 306 7.52 15.50 8.70
N ARG A 307 7.84 14.51 9.51
CA ARG A 307 6.92 13.53 10.14
C ARG A 307 6.41 14.10 11.46
N PHE A 308 5.38 13.54 12.11
CA PHE A 308 4.88 14.04 13.41
C PHE A 308 4.60 12.94 14.47
N GLU A 309 4.75 13.29 15.74
CA GLU A 309 4.47 12.55 16.98
C GLU A 309 3.46 13.35 17.82
N VAL A 310 2.48 12.67 18.45
CA VAL A 310 1.52 13.35 19.33
C VAL A 310 2.21 13.72 20.65
N VAL A 311 2.09 15.00 21.06
CA VAL A 311 2.64 15.48 22.33
C VAL A 311 1.50 15.62 23.34
N PRO A 312 1.65 15.08 24.56
CA PRO A 312 0.69 15.30 25.64
C PRO A 312 0.56 16.77 26.05
#